data_AF-V9D7N4-F1
#
_entry.id   AF-V9D7N4-F1
#
_cell.length_a   1.000
_cell.length_b   1.000
_cell.length_c   1.000
_cell.angle_alpha   90.00
_cell.angle_beta   90.00
_cell.angle_gamma   90.00
#
_symmetry.space_group_name_H-M   'P 1'
#
loop_
_entity.id
_entity.type
_entity.pdbx_description
1 polymer ?
#
loop_
_entity_poly.entity_id
_entity_poly.type
_entity_poly.pdbx_seq_one_letter_code
_entity_poly.pdbx_strand_id
1 'polypeptide(L)'
;MNAAGLRFWLGGNTISYCPEQVEAQGACPPGNTTVLSLCSMGVLAPGGQQIYVTQRGELGYTQAHSVSMPPGAISCPFTYTKAPGAYIGRLLMSIGAPFGITGFMACPTRSRGIYQVFGNLKNATVPLGNVSQCIGFDPLAADAPGLGAWQYS
;
A
#
# COMPACT_ATOMS: atom_id res chain seq x y z
N MET A 1 -5.64 -6.05 1.44
CA MET A 1 -5.30 -4.62 1.27
C MET A 1 -5.17 -4.36 -0.22
N ASN A 2 -5.83 -3.33 -0.73
CA ASN A 2 -5.92 -3.04 -2.16
C ASN A 2 -5.27 -1.71 -2.50
N ALA A 3 -4.41 -1.69 -3.51
CA ALA A 3 -3.82 -0.50 -4.09
C ALA A 3 -4.83 0.14 -5.06
N ALA A 4 -5.20 1.39 -4.79
CA ALA A 4 -6.09 2.18 -5.64
C ALA A 4 -5.89 3.67 -5.37
N GLY A 5 -5.94 4.52 -6.41
CA GLY A 5 -5.81 5.96 -6.30
C GLY A 5 -4.50 6.40 -5.63
N LEU A 6 -3.39 5.71 -5.88
CA LEU A 6 -2.09 5.91 -5.20
C LEU A 6 -2.12 5.72 -3.67
N ARG A 7 -3.12 5.01 -3.16
CA ARG A 7 -3.37 4.74 -1.73
C ARG A 7 -3.70 3.28 -1.49
N PHE A 8 -3.74 2.88 -0.22
CA PHE A 8 -4.13 1.53 0.19
C PHE A 8 -5.48 1.52 0.88
N TRP A 9 -6.29 0.49 0.60
CA TRP A 9 -7.67 0.40 1.05
C TRP A 9 -8.05 -1.00 1.56
N LEU A 10 -9.02 -1.07 2.46
CA LEU A 10 -9.76 -2.28 2.82
C LEU A 10 -11.21 -2.17 2.33
N GLY A 11 -11.78 -3.30 1.90
CA GLY A 11 -13.17 -3.40 1.42
C GLY A 11 -13.41 -3.02 -0.05
N GLY A 12 -12.41 -2.48 -0.76
CA GLY A 12 -12.45 -2.20 -2.21
C GLY A 12 -11.73 -3.24 -3.07
N ASN A 13 -11.48 -2.88 -4.33
CA ASN A 13 -10.68 -3.67 -5.28
C ASN A 13 -9.35 -2.98 -5.59
N THR A 14 -8.36 -3.76 -6.04
CA THR A 14 -7.14 -3.22 -6.61
C THR A 14 -7.46 -2.54 -7.94
N ILE A 15 -6.89 -1.37 -8.20
CA ILE A 15 -7.00 -0.65 -9.47
C ILE A 15 -5.61 -0.61 -10.11
N SER A 16 -5.55 -1.00 -11.38
CA SER A 16 -4.32 -1.05 -12.16
C SER A 16 -4.57 -0.57 -13.57
N TYR A 17 -3.48 -0.24 -14.26
CA TYR A 17 -3.49 0.10 -15.67
C TYR A 17 -2.42 -0.72 -16.41
N CYS A 18 -2.76 -1.14 -17.63
CA CYS A 18 -1.80 -1.69 -18.58
C CYS A 18 -1.95 -0.98 -19.94
N PRO A 19 -0.86 -0.52 -20.58
CA PRO A 19 -0.92 0.06 -21.91
C PRO A 19 -1.38 -0.97 -22.95
N GLU A 20 -2.20 -0.53 -23.91
CA GLU A 20 -2.73 -1.37 -24.99
C GLU A 20 -1.63 -2.10 -25.77
N GLN A 21 -0.47 -1.46 -25.99
CA GLN A 21 0.66 -2.08 -26.71
C GLN A 21 1.29 -3.24 -25.94
N VAL A 22 1.24 -3.20 -24.61
CA VAL A 22 1.73 -4.27 -23.73
C VAL A 22 0.67 -5.37 -23.64
N GLU A 23 -0.61 -4.99 -23.57
CA GLU A 23 -1.74 -5.91 -23.55
C GLU A 23 -1.85 -6.72 -24.83
N ALA A 24 -1.64 -6.09 -25.99
CA ALA A 24 -1.61 -6.75 -27.29
C ALA A 24 -0.51 -7.82 -27.40
N GLN A 25 0.52 -7.74 -26.57
CA GLN A 25 1.61 -8.73 -26.48
C GLN A 25 1.36 -9.81 -25.42
N GLY A 26 0.24 -9.75 -24.70
CA GLY A 26 -0.06 -10.66 -23.59
C GLY A 26 0.86 -10.50 -22.39
N ALA A 27 1.54 -9.35 -22.26
CA ALA A 27 2.57 -9.12 -21.25
C ALA A 27 2.03 -8.47 -19.97
N CYS A 28 0.73 -8.15 -19.90
CA CYS A 28 0.11 -7.55 -18.72
C CYS A 28 -0.13 -8.60 -17.61
N PRO A 29 0.30 -8.34 -16.37
CA PRO A 29 -0.16 -9.08 -15.22
C PRO A 29 -1.67 -8.89 -15.00
N PRO A 30 -2.34 -9.76 -14.21
CA PRO A 30 -3.79 -9.73 -14.04
C PRO A 30 -4.38 -8.43 -13.47
N GLY A 31 -3.61 -7.65 -12.71
CA GLY A 31 -4.03 -6.34 -12.21
C GLY A 31 -5.07 -6.35 -11.08
N ASN A 32 -5.53 -7.53 -10.66
CA ASN A 32 -6.64 -7.70 -9.71
C ASN A 32 -6.22 -7.94 -8.26
N THR A 33 -4.91 -8.05 -8.00
CA THR A 33 -4.36 -8.24 -6.65
C THR A 33 -3.23 -7.25 -6.39
N THR A 34 -3.10 -6.82 -5.14
CA THR A 34 -2.00 -5.95 -4.71
C THR A 34 -0.80 -6.80 -4.34
N VAL A 35 0.26 -6.69 -5.13
CA VAL A 35 1.56 -7.30 -4.86
C VAL A 35 2.55 -6.22 -4.45
N LEU A 36 3.30 -6.49 -3.38
CA LEU A 36 4.34 -5.61 -2.87
C LEU A 36 5.70 -6.30 -2.99
N SER A 37 6.71 -5.54 -3.37
CA SER A 37 8.09 -5.76 -2.95
C SER A 37 8.32 -4.91 -1.69
N LEU A 38 9.21 -5.30 -0.77
CA LEU A 38 9.22 -4.74 0.59
C LEU A 38 9.10 -3.20 0.67
N CYS A 39 9.79 -2.47 -0.22
CA CYS A 39 9.79 -1.01 -0.30
C CYS A 39 9.01 -0.42 -1.49
N SER A 40 8.42 -1.24 -2.35
CA SER A 40 7.85 -0.83 -3.64
C SER A 40 6.67 -1.71 -4.06
N MET A 41 5.89 -1.27 -5.02
CA MET A 41 4.84 -2.09 -5.61
C MET A 41 5.47 -3.15 -6.54
N GLY A 42 4.89 -4.34 -6.59
CA GLY A 42 5.26 -5.39 -7.53
C GLY A 42 4.69 -5.09 -8.91
N VAL A 43 5.40 -4.25 -9.68
CA VAL A 43 4.99 -3.74 -11.00
C VAL A 43 6.05 -3.96 -12.08
N LEU A 44 5.63 -3.94 -13.35
CA LEU A 44 6.52 -3.97 -14.51
C LEU A 44 6.98 -2.58 -14.97
N ALA A 45 6.19 -1.53 -14.72
CA ALA A 45 6.46 -0.19 -15.23
C ALA A 45 7.88 0.31 -14.85
N PRO A 46 8.69 0.77 -15.82
CA PRO A 46 10.00 1.34 -15.57
C PRO A 46 9.99 2.46 -14.51
N GLY A 47 10.94 2.39 -13.57
CA GLY A 47 11.00 3.28 -12.41
C GLY A 47 10.18 2.80 -11.21
N GLY A 48 9.32 1.79 -11.39
CA GLY A 48 8.52 1.20 -10.34
C GLY A 48 7.52 2.16 -9.70
N GLN A 49 7.03 1.77 -8.53
CA GLN A 49 6.22 2.63 -7.66
C GLN A 49 6.66 2.42 -6.22
N GLN A 50 7.19 3.46 -5.58
CA GLN A 50 7.80 3.35 -4.26
C GLN A 50 6.75 3.56 -3.17
N ILE A 51 6.76 2.71 -2.15
CA ILE A 51 5.84 2.83 -1.02
C ILE A 51 6.38 3.88 -0.04
N TYR A 52 5.49 4.72 0.46
CA TYR A 52 5.79 5.72 1.47
C TYR A 52 4.66 5.85 2.49
N VAL A 53 5.00 6.50 3.60
CA VAL A 53 4.03 7.02 4.57
C VAL A 53 4.32 8.49 4.82
N THR A 54 3.27 9.31 4.85
CA THR A 54 3.41 10.75 5.11
C THR A 54 3.58 11.01 6.61
N GLN A 55 4.03 12.22 6.97
CA GLN A 55 4.08 12.67 8.37
C GLN A 55 2.70 12.73 9.04
N ARG A 56 1.61 12.65 8.26
CA ARG A 56 0.23 12.57 8.74
C ARG A 56 -0.32 11.13 8.74
N GLY A 57 0.56 10.14 8.62
CA GLY A 57 0.23 8.72 8.67
C GLY A 57 -0.37 8.16 7.38
N GLU A 58 -0.61 8.97 6.34
CA GLU A 58 -1.22 8.48 5.11
C GLU A 58 -0.27 7.53 4.39
N LEU A 59 -0.74 6.34 4.08
CA LEU A 59 0.02 5.33 3.37
C LEU A 59 -0.29 5.38 1.87
N GLY A 60 0.77 5.43 1.05
CA GLY A 60 0.62 5.50 -0.40
C GLY A 60 1.82 4.94 -1.15
N TYR A 61 1.74 5.05 -2.46
CA TYR A 61 2.83 4.70 -3.37
C TYR A 61 2.96 5.76 -4.46
N THR A 62 4.15 5.88 -5.05
CA THR A 62 4.39 6.87 -6.11
C THR A 62 3.61 6.52 -7.38
N GLN A 63 3.34 7.53 -8.20
CA GLN A 63 2.86 7.29 -9.56
C GLN A 63 3.92 6.52 -10.36
N ALA A 64 3.49 5.66 -11.29
CA ALA A 64 4.40 5.03 -12.23
C ALA A 64 5.26 6.06 -12.96
N HIS A 65 6.52 5.70 -13.24
CA HIS A 65 7.51 6.58 -13.88
C HIS A 65 7.87 7.84 -13.07
N SER A 66 7.46 7.92 -11.80
CA SER A 66 7.71 9.06 -10.93
C SER A 66 8.24 8.61 -9.58
N VAL A 67 9.24 9.33 -9.09
CA VAL A 67 9.76 9.22 -7.72
C VAL A 67 9.18 10.30 -6.79
N SER A 68 8.22 11.09 -7.28
CA SER A 68 7.63 12.18 -6.52
C SER A 68 6.80 11.65 -5.36
N MET A 69 7.15 12.07 -4.15
CA MET A 69 6.45 11.77 -2.91
C MET A 69 6.10 13.08 -2.21
N PRO A 70 5.07 13.09 -1.33
CA PRO A 70 4.78 14.26 -0.51
C PRO A 70 6.00 14.70 0.32
N PRO A 71 6.23 16.00 0.51
CA PRO A 71 7.33 16.49 1.34
C PRO A 71 7.31 15.87 2.75
N GLY A 72 8.48 15.42 3.21
CA GLY A 72 8.64 14.78 4.52
C GLY A 72 8.09 13.36 4.61
N ALA A 73 7.60 12.77 3.51
CA ALA A 73 7.23 11.36 3.49
C ALA A 73 8.46 10.46 3.69
N ILE A 74 8.23 9.33 4.36
CA ILE A 74 9.25 8.34 4.66
C ILE A 74 9.03 7.16 3.73
N SER A 75 10.05 6.80 2.97
CA SER A 75 10.02 5.67 2.08
C SER A 75 10.32 4.36 2.80
N CYS A 76 9.91 3.24 2.18
CA CYS A 76 10.06 1.90 2.73
C CYS A 76 9.62 1.77 4.22
N PRO A 77 8.35 2.07 4.54
CA PRO A 77 7.92 2.17 5.92
C PRO A 77 7.66 0.82 6.61
N PHE A 78 7.95 -0.31 5.95
CA PHE A 78 7.58 -1.65 6.43
C PHE A 78 8.77 -2.61 6.55
N THR A 79 8.59 -3.62 7.39
CA THR A 79 9.30 -4.90 7.32
C THR A 79 8.31 -6.03 7.01
N TYR A 80 8.82 -7.12 6.47
CA TYR A 80 8.06 -8.36 6.28
C TYR A 80 8.72 -9.47 7.09
N THR A 81 7.92 -10.21 7.85
CA THR A 81 8.39 -11.35 8.65
C THR A 81 7.55 -12.57 8.35
N LYS A 82 8.22 -13.70 8.10
CA LYS A 82 7.60 -14.98 7.78
C LYS A 82 8.39 -16.09 8.47
N ALA A 83 7.71 -16.93 9.26
CA ALA A 83 8.37 -18.05 9.91
C ALA A 83 8.82 -19.09 8.86
N PRO A 84 9.92 -19.83 9.10
CA PRO A 84 10.35 -20.90 8.19
C PRO A 84 9.23 -21.89 7.91
N GLY A 85 8.95 -22.16 6.63
CA GLY A 85 7.89 -23.08 6.20
C GLY A 85 6.45 -22.56 6.32
N ALA A 86 6.23 -21.34 6.82
CA ALA A 86 4.89 -20.76 6.84
C ALA A 86 4.38 -20.44 5.43
N TYR A 87 3.07 -20.41 5.22
CA TYR A 87 2.48 -19.92 3.96
C TYR A 87 2.28 -18.40 3.98
N ILE A 88 1.96 -17.86 5.15
CA ILE A 88 1.61 -16.45 5.37
C ILE A 88 2.67 -15.80 6.26
N GLY A 89 3.06 -14.58 5.91
CA GLY A 89 3.83 -13.67 6.75
C GLY A 89 3.04 -12.44 7.17
N ARG A 90 3.68 -11.58 7.96
CA ARG A 90 3.11 -10.33 8.49
C ARG A 90 3.90 -9.14 7.97
N LEU A 91 3.19 -8.08 7.60
CA LEU A 91 3.79 -6.76 7.41
C LEU A 91 3.77 -6.00 8.74
N LEU A 92 4.88 -5.38 9.08
CA LEU A 92 5.06 -4.57 10.29
C LEU A 92 5.56 -3.19 9.91
N MET A 93 5.21 -2.15 10.66
CA MET A 93 5.79 -0.82 10.47
C MET A 93 7.23 -0.80 10.97
N SER A 94 8.18 -0.40 10.12
CA SER A 94 9.62 -0.35 10.45
C SER A 94 10.07 0.99 11.05
N ILE A 95 9.28 2.04 10.85
CA ILE A 95 9.65 3.42 11.19
C ILE A 95 9.29 3.84 12.62
N GLY A 96 8.54 3.01 13.35
CA GLY A 96 8.42 3.00 14.82
C GLY A 96 8.28 4.34 15.57
N ALA A 97 8.79 4.34 16.81
CA ALA A 97 8.65 5.40 17.80
C ALA A 97 9.15 6.80 17.39
N PRO A 98 10.24 6.98 16.60
CA PRO A 98 10.71 8.30 16.19
C PRO A 98 9.66 9.12 15.43
N PHE A 99 8.72 8.44 14.76
CA PHE A 99 7.62 9.06 14.01
C PHE A 99 6.25 8.84 14.66
N GLY A 100 6.21 8.26 15.87
CA GLY A 100 4.97 8.00 16.59
C GLY A 100 4.03 6.97 15.93
N ILE A 101 4.52 6.22 14.95
CA ILE A 101 3.74 5.23 14.20
C ILE A 101 3.95 3.85 14.82
N THR A 102 2.87 3.24 15.27
CA THR A 102 2.90 2.02 16.09
C THR A 102 2.42 0.75 15.38
N GLY A 103 1.88 0.89 14.17
CA GLY A 103 1.29 -0.21 13.40
C GLY A 103 0.47 0.30 12.23
N PHE A 104 -0.49 -0.48 11.74
CA PHE A 104 -1.43 -0.07 10.71
C PHE A 104 -2.79 0.25 11.33
N MET A 105 -3.51 1.18 10.72
CA MET A 105 -4.91 1.44 11.03
C MET A 105 -5.73 1.63 9.76
N ALA A 106 -6.99 1.21 9.81
CA ALA A 106 -7.97 1.38 8.76
C ALA A 106 -8.98 2.44 9.19
N CYS A 107 -9.04 3.54 8.46
CA CYS A 107 -9.91 4.67 8.76
C CYS A 107 -11.12 4.69 7.84
N PRO A 108 -12.34 4.82 8.37
CA PRO A 108 -13.54 4.81 7.56
C PRO A 108 -13.59 6.00 6.61
N THR A 109 -14.27 5.80 5.49
CA THR A 109 -14.51 6.84 4.49
C THR A 109 -15.99 7.15 4.43
N ARG A 110 -16.40 8.06 3.53
CA ARG A 110 -17.82 8.31 3.27
C ARG A 110 -18.52 7.10 2.65
N SER A 111 -17.77 6.22 1.98
CA SER A 111 -18.31 5.00 1.38
C SER A 111 -18.35 3.88 2.43
N ARG A 112 -19.54 3.35 2.67
CA ARG A 112 -19.75 2.28 3.65
C ARG A 112 -18.90 1.06 3.30
N GLY A 113 -18.19 0.53 4.29
CA GLY A 113 -17.35 -0.66 4.12
C GLY A 113 -15.99 -0.40 3.47
N ILE A 114 -15.70 0.85 3.05
CA ILE A 114 -14.42 1.23 2.47
C ILE A 114 -13.61 2.00 3.51
N TYR A 115 -12.40 1.49 3.77
CA TYR A 115 -11.47 2.09 4.72
C TYR A 115 -10.16 2.40 4.02
N GLN A 116 -9.62 3.59 4.23
CA GLN A 116 -8.27 3.93 3.79
C GLN A 116 -7.27 3.48 4.86
N VAL A 117 -6.11 2.96 4.43
CA VAL A 117 -5.05 2.47 5.31
C VAL A 117 -4.07 3.59 5.62
N PHE A 118 -3.72 3.70 6.91
CA PHE A 118 -2.76 4.64 7.46
C PHE A 118 -1.76 3.91 8.37
N GLY A 119 -0.61 4.53 8.61
CA GLY A 119 0.19 4.24 9.80
C GLY A 119 -0.56 4.71 11.04
N ASN A 120 -0.62 3.85 12.07
CA ASN A 120 -1.31 4.10 13.32
C ASN A 120 -0.61 5.22 14.10
N LEU A 121 -1.16 6.44 13.97
CA LEU A 121 -0.65 7.69 14.51
C LEU A 121 -1.79 8.50 15.12
N LYS A 122 -1.63 8.95 16.36
CA LYS A 122 -2.68 9.69 17.10
C LYS A 122 -3.16 10.96 16.40
N ASN A 123 -2.27 11.67 15.71
CA ASN A 123 -2.53 12.95 15.04
C ASN A 123 -2.59 12.82 13.51
N ALA A 124 -3.00 11.66 13.00
CA ALA A 124 -3.17 11.45 11.57
C ALA A 124 -4.29 12.33 10.98
N THR A 125 -4.12 12.74 9.72
CA THR A 125 -5.18 13.45 8.97
C THR A 125 -5.99 12.41 8.20
N VAL A 126 -7.09 11.95 8.80
CA VAL A 126 -7.91 10.83 8.29
C VAL A 126 -9.15 11.32 7.53
N PRO A 127 -9.78 10.49 6.67
CA PRO A 127 -10.82 10.96 5.73
C PRO A 127 -12.02 11.67 6.36
N LEU A 128 -12.45 11.23 7.54
CA LEU A 128 -13.58 11.81 8.28
C LEU A 128 -13.13 12.72 9.44
N GLY A 129 -11.83 13.01 9.56
CA GLY A 129 -11.26 13.90 10.57
C GLY A 129 -11.23 13.35 12.00
N ASN A 130 -11.75 12.14 12.25
CA ASN A 130 -11.79 11.55 13.58
C ASN A 130 -10.96 10.24 13.66
N VAL A 131 -9.74 10.34 14.18
CA VAL A 131 -8.81 9.20 14.33
C VAL A 131 -9.36 8.12 15.25
N SER A 132 -10.21 8.45 16.22
CA SER A 132 -10.82 7.46 17.14
C SER A 132 -11.74 6.46 16.44
N GLN A 133 -12.17 6.76 15.20
CA GLN A 133 -12.97 5.86 14.37
C GLN A 133 -12.10 4.89 13.55
N CYS A 134 -10.78 5.07 13.55
CA CYS A 134 -9.87 4.16 12.87
C CYS A 134 -9.62 2.91 13.72
N ILE A 135 -9.48 1.77 13.06
CA ILE A 135 -9.31 0.47 13.72
C ILE A 135 -7.92 -0.07 13.39
N GLY A 136 -7.14 -0.44 14.41
CA GLY A 136 -5.85 -1.10 14.22
C GLY A 136 -6.01 -2.48 13.60
N PHE A 137 -5.11 -2.87 12.70
CA PHE A 137 -5.13 -4.20 12.10
C PHE A 137 -3.72 -4.70 11.76
N ASP A 138 -3.59 -6.02 11.64
CA ASP A 138 -2.35 -6.69 11.23
C ASP A 138 -2.46 -7.12 9.75
N PRO A 139 -1.71 -6.53 8.82
CA PRO A 139 -1.71 -6.99 7.44
C PRO A 139 -0.97 -8.31 7.30
N LEU A 140 -1.67 -9.29 6.73
CA LEU A 140 -1.13 -10.60 6.36
C LEU A 140 -0.81 -10.62 4.86
N ALA A 141 0.29 -11.27 4.48
CA ALA A 141 0.67 -11.45 3.09
C ALA A 141 1.10 -12.89 2.82
N ALA A 142 0.77 -13.40 1.64
CA ALA A 142 1.31 -14.63 1.09
C ALA A 142 2.29 -14.29 -0.04
N ASP A 143 3.14 -15.24 -0.40
CA ASP A 143 4.09 -15.03 -1.49
C ASP A 143 3.32 -14.95 -2.82
N ALA A 144 3.61 -13.92 -3.62
CA ALA A 144 3.03 -13.78 -4.94
C ALA A 144 3.84 -14.57 -5.98
N PRO A 145 3.20 -15.22 -6.97
CA PRO A 145 3.91 -15.96 -8.01
C PRO A 145 4.65 -15.05 -9.00
N GLY A 146 4.43 -13.74 -8.95
CA GLY A 146 5.04 -12.76 -9.83
C GLY A 146 4.56 -11.34 -9.51
N LEU A 147 4.77 -10.43 -10.45
CA LEU A 147 4.30 -9.04 -10.38
C LEU A 147 2.78 -8.99 -10.53
N GLY A 148 2.13 -8.04 -9.85
CA GLY A 148 0.67 -8.00 -9.77
C GLY A 148 0.00 -7.13 -10.84
N ALA A 149 0.71 -6.14 -11.38
CA ALA A 149 0.19 -5.20 -12.37
C ALA A 149 1.30 -4.65 -13.27
N TRP A 150 0.92 -4.08 -14.42
CA TRP A 150 1.86 -3.22 -15.16
C TRP A 150 2.15 -1.94 -14.36
N GLN A 151 1.10 -1.26 -13.91
CA GLN A 151 1.16 -0.25 -12.84
C GLN A 151 -0.13 -0.28 -12.01
N TYR A 152 -0.05 0.12 -10.74
CA TYR A 152 -1.22 0.42 -9.91
C TYR A 152 -1.61 1.89 -10.08
N SER A 153 -2.91 2.18 -10.12
CA SER A 153 -3.46 3.53 -10.30
C SER A 153 -4.31 3.95 -9.13
#